data_AF-A0A9J6EY21-F1
#
_entry.id   AF-A0A9J6EY21-F1
#
_cell.length_a   1.000
_cell.length_b   1.000
_cell.length_c   1.000
_cell.angle_alpha   90.00
_cell.angle_beta   90.00
_cell.angle_gamma   90.00
#
_symmetry.space_group_name_H-M   'P 1'
#
loop_
_entity.id
_entity.type
_entity.pdbx_description
1 polymer ?
#
loop_
_entity_poly.entity_id
_entity_poly.type
_entity_poly.pdbx_seq_one_letter_code
_entity_poly.pdbx_strand_id
1 'polypeptide(L)'
;MGAIVIRSRISRGIRDNSGGSLALEEKKPSSCRIWRPALVVVCEYHFLERDFVDSTSYTDSMTGKVIEVPLKLRRLKPSAIPSVFPNCPAHLSRQETSARESPEEKRARVDAEALQEAIRLSEQSHEAGEKKNVIAIFEDLLTAVGDLSLTDF
;
A
#
# COMPACT_ATOMS: atom_id res chain seq x y z
N MET A 1 33.37 -13.58 -12.27
CA MET A 1 32.31 -12.55 -12.40
C MET A 1 32.56 -11.52 -11.33
N GLY A 2 32.91 -10.29 -11.74
CA GLY A 2 33.45 -9.26 -10.86
C GLY A 2 32.39 -8.62 -9.97
N ALA A 3 32.73 -8.41 -8.70
CA ALA A 3 31.91 -7.66 -7.76
C ALA A 3 32.11 -6.15 -7.98
N ILE A 4 31.04 -5.44 -8.34
CA ILE A 4 31.02 -3.97 -8.39
C ILE A 4 30.51 -3.49 -7.04
N VAL A 5 31.37 -2.77 -6.31
CA VAL A 5 31.12 -2.22 -4.98
C VAL A 5 30.73 -0.74 -5.13
N ILE A 6 29.50 -0.36 -4.77
CA ILE A 6 29.11 1.05 -4.70
C ILE A 6 29.02 1.45 -3.22
N ARG A 7 30.05 2.18 -2.77
CA ARG A 7 30.10 2.86 -1.46
C ARG A 7 29.37 4.19 -1.57
N SER A 8 28.42 4.47 -0.68
CA SER A 8 27.93 5.83 -0.48
C SER A 8 28.43 6.36 0.87
N ARG A 9 29.28 7.39 0.81
CA ARG A 9 29.97 8.03 1.94
C ARG A 9 29.21 9.31 2.27
N ILE A 10 28.46 9.33 3.37
CA ILE A 10 27.84 10.56 3.87
C ILE A 10 28.82 11.20 4.85
N SER A 11 29.53 12.22 4.39
CA SER A 11 30.36 13.10 5.21
C SER A 11 29.46 14.20 5.79
N ARG A 12 29.16 14.17 7.09
CA ARG A 12 28.60 15.35 7.78
C ARG A 12 29.75 16.09 8.44
N GLY A 13 30.12 17.24 7.86
CA GLY A 13 30.98 18.22 8.51
C GLY A 13 30.20 18.91 9.63
N ILE A 14 30.72 18.88 10.84
CA ILE A 14 30.26 19.74 11.94
C ILE A 14 31.29 20.84 12.11
N ARG A 15 30.74 22.06 12.15
CA ARG A 15 31.35 23.38 12.21
C ARG A 15 31.91 23.63 13.61
N ASP A 16 33.15 24.09 13.66
CA ASP A 16 33.82 24.50 14.90
C ASP A 16 33.16 25.76 15.47
N ASN A 17 32.90 25.78 16.77
CA ASN A 17 32.78 27.03 17.52
C ASN A 17 33.47 26.89 18.87
N SER A 18 34.45 27.76 19.05
CA SER A 18 35.32 27.93 20.20
C SER A 18 34.57 28.43 21.45
N GLY A 19 34.87 27.83 22.59
CA GLY A 19 34.48 28.33 23.92
C GLY A 19 35.12 27.46 24.99
N GLY A 20 36.24 27.92 25.56
CA GLY A 20 36.95 27.17 26.59
C GLY A 20 36.25 27.22 27.95
N SER A 21 36.50 26.21 28.78
CA SER A 21 36.74 26.35 30.23
C SER A 21 36.97 24.97 30.85
N LEU A 22 38.10 24.83 31.55
CA LEU A 22 38.38 23.93 32.67
C LEU A 22 37.99 22.45 32.52
N ALA A 23 38.91 21.63 32.00
CA ALA A 23 38.82 20.17 32.08
C ALA A 23 39.77 19.63 33.15
N LEU A 24 39.17 19.06 34.18
CA LEU A 24 39.76 18.09 35.09
C LEU A 24 40.56 17.05 34.29
N GLU A 25 41.73 16.69 34.80
CA GLU A 25 42.59 15.65 34.23
C GLU A 25 41.93 14.27 34.39
N GLU A 26 41.01 13.94 33.47
CA GLU A 26 40.42 12.60 33.40
C GLU A 26 41.40 11.64 32.73
N LYS A 27 42.00 10.79 33.56
CA LYS A 27 42.81 9.65 33.14
C LYS A 27 41.99 8.75 32.19
N LYS A 28 42.30 8.83 30.90
CA LYS A 28 41.77 7.95 29.86
C LYS A 28 42.09 6.48 30.21
N PRO A 29 41.10 5.60 30.44
CA PRO A 29 41.39 4.18 30.56
C PRO A 29 41.90 3.67 29.22
N SER A 30 43.14 3.17 29.23
CA SER A 30 43.77 2.48 28.13
C SER A 30 43.00 1.18 27.85
N SER A 31 42.68 0.95 26.58
CA SER A 31 42.01 -0.25 26.04
C SER A 31 40.47 -0.27 26.05
N CYS A 32 39.83 0.78 25.54
CA CYS A 32 38.56 0.55 24.83
C CYS A 32 38.86 -0.28 23.58
N ARG A 33 38.73 -1.61 23.68
CA ARG A 33 38.68 -2.50 22.53
C ARG A 33 37.55 -2.00 21.64
N ILE A 34 37.90 -1.36 20.54
CA ILE A 34 36.95 -1.00 19.49
C ILE A 34 36.40 -2.33 18.97
N TRP A 35 35.25 -2.74 19.49
CA TRP A 35 34.47 -3.84 18.94
C TRP A 35 34.10 -3.41 17.52
N ARG A 36 34.86 -3.89 16.53
CA ARG A 36 34.45 -3.87 15.13
C ARG A 36 33.57 -5.11 14.96
N PRO A 37 32.22 -5.01 14.95
CA PRO A 37 31.41 -6.18 14.68
C PRO A 37 31.81 -6.69 13.29
N ALA A 38 32.14 -7.99 13.23
CA ALA A 38 32.28 -8.69 11.96
C ALA A 38 30.99 -8.49 11.17
N LEU A 39 31.11 -8.25 9.86
CA LEU A 39 29.97 -8.04 8.98
C LEU A 39 29.18 -9.35 8.87
N VAL A 40 28.19 -9.54 9.72
CA VAL A 40 27.23 -10.64 9.61
C VAL A 40 26.25 -10.26 8.49
N VAL A 41 26.25 -11.06 7.42
CA VAL A 41 25.30 -10.92 6.33
C VAL A 41 24.15 -11.88 6.59
N VAL A 42 22.92 -11.38 6.44
CA VAL A 42 21.68 -12.15 6.61
C VAL A 42 21.03 -12.29 5.23
N CYS A 43 20.55 -13.49 4.88
CA CYS A 43 19.89 -13.70 3.59
C CYS A 43 18.47 -13.12 3.56
N GLU A 44 17.89 -13.00 2.36
CA GLU A 44 16.58 -12.38 2.13
C GLU A 44 15.42 -13.07 2.85
N TYR A 45 15.52 -14.38 3.11
CA TYR A 45 14.49 -15.17 3.78
C TYR A 45 14.23 -14.77 5.24
N HIS A 46 15.11 -13.98 5.84
CA HIS A 46 14.93 -13.48 7.20
C HIS A 46 14.03 -12.23 7.28
N PHE A 47 13.66 -11.66 6.14
CA PHE A 47 12.81 -10.48 6.02
C PHE A 47 11.44 -10.83 5.46
N LEU A 48 10.43 -10.03 5.79
CA LEU A 48 9.08 -10.17 5.23
C LEU A 48 9.00 -9.47 3.89
N GLU A 49 8.08 -9.88 3.01
CA GLU A 49 7.93 -9.31 1.66
C GLU A 49 7.67 -7.79 1.70
N ARG A 50 6.87 -7.35 2.68
CA ARG A 50 6.60 -5.93 2.94
C ARG A 50 7.82 -5.08 3.30
N ASP A 51 8.92 -5.70 3.71
CA ASP A 51 10.15 -4.98 4.10
C ASP A 51 11.04 -4.69 2.89
N PHE A 52 10.65 -5.17 1.71
CA PHE A 52 11.31 -4.89 0.45
C PHE A 52 10.64 -3.74 -0.32
N VAL A 53 11.42 -3.13 -1.19
CA VAL A 53 11.03 -2.07 -2.12
C VAL A 53 11.40 -2.55 -3.52
N ASP A 54 10.37 -2.69 -4.34
CA ASP A 54 10.37 -3.16 -5.71
C ASP A 54 10.07 -2.03 -6.71
N SER A 55 9.41 -0.96 -6.29
CA SER A 55 9.11 0.21 -7.12
C SER A 55 9.57 1.52 -6.48
N THR A 56 9.81 2.52 -7.32
CA THR A 56 10.02 3.91 -6.91
C THR A 56 9.01 4.81 -7.58
N SER A 57 8.36 5.66 -6.79
CA SER A 57 7.46 6.69 -7.28
C SER A 57 8.18 8.03 -7.42
N TYR A 58 7.87 8.75 -8.48
CA TYR A 58 8.28 10.13 -8.71
C TYR A 58 7.06 10.96 -9.10
N THR A 59 6.82 12.05 -8.39
CA THR A 59 5.73 12.98 -8.73
C THR A 59 6.29 14.10 -9.58
N ASP A 60 5.76 14.23 -10.80
CA ASP A 60 6.07 15.37 -11.67
C ASP A 60 5.39 16.63 -11.11
N SER A 61 6.19 17.66 -10.82
CA SER A 61 5.72 18.91 -10.22
C SER A 61 4.87 19.76 -11.17
N MET A 62 4.99 19.57 -12.49
CA MET A 62 4.26 20.35 -13.48
C MET A 62 2.87 19.75 -13.75
N THR A 63 2.79 18.43 -13.87
CA THR A 63 1.55 17.72 -14.24
C THR A 63 0.82 17.12 -13.03
N GLY A 64 1.46 17.07 -11.86
CA GLY A 64 0.95 16.43 -10.66
C GLY A 64 0.80 14.90 -10.77
N LYS A 65 1.31 14.30 -11.85
CA LYS A 65 1.21 12.86 -12.10
C LYS A 65 2.28 12.12 -11.32
N VAL A 66 1.88 11.05 -10.64
CA VAL A 66 2.79 10.11 -10.00
C VAL A 66 3.19 9.05 -11.02
N ILE A 67 4.48 8.95 -11.29
CA ILE A 67 5.08 7.95 -12.16
C ILE A 67 5.70 6.88 -11.27
N GLU A 68 5.21 5.66 -11.37
CA GLU A 68 5.78 4.50 -10.67
C GLU A 68 6.66 3.70 -11.62
N VAL A 69 7.92 3.48 -11.22
CA VAL A 69 8.90 2.75 -12.02
C VAL A 69 9.39 1.55 -11.23
N PRO A 70 9.37 0.33 -11.79
CA PRO A 70 9.94 -0.85 -11.14
C PRO A 70 11.46 -0.76 -11.08
N LEU A 71 12.03 -1.17 -9.95
CA LEU A 71 13.45 -1.27 -9.72
C LEU A 71 14.02 -2.54 -10.35
N LYS A 72 15.19 -2.43 -10.98
CA LYS A 72 15.93 -3.59 -11.52
C LYS A 72 16.39 -4.57 -10.44
N LEU A 73 16.63 -4.06 -9.23
CA LEU A 73 17.07 -4.83 -8.07
C LEU A 73 16.19 -4.46 -6.88
N ARG A 74 15.67 -5.48 -6.20
CA ARG A 74 14.89 -5.32 -4.99
C ARG A 74 15.77 -4.78 -3.87
N ARG A 75 15.29 -3.80 -3.11
CA ARG A 75 16.03 -3.16 -2.02
C ARG A 75 15.30 -3.37 -0.70
N LEU A 76 16.04 -3.50 0.40
CA LEU A 76 15.44 -3.47 1.73
C LEU A 76 15.10 -2.03 2.12
N LYS A 77 13.98 -1.86 2.84
CA LYS A 77 13.66 -0.60 3.51
C LYS A 77 14.75 -0.28 4.55
N PRO A 78 15.08 1.00 4.78
CA PRO A 78 16.12 1.38 5.74
C PRO A 78 15.78 0.98 7.19
N SER A 79 14.50 0.78 7.50
CA SER A 79 13.99 0.34 8.80
C SER A 79 13.69 -1.17 8.86
N ALA A 80 14.04 -1.94 7.83
CA ALA A 80 13.81 -3.37 7.81
C ALA A 80 14.70 -4.09 8.84
N ILE A 81 14.10 -4.95 9.65
CA ILE A 81 14.79 -5.76 10.67
C ILE A 81 14.53 -7.23 10.35
N PRO A 82 15.55 -8.11 10.34
CA PRO A 82 15.34 -9.53 10.15
C PRO A 82 14.54 -10.07 11.33
N SER A 83 13.47 -10.81 11.06
CA SER A 83 12.51 -11.26 12.07
C SER A 83 12.10 -12.72 11.91
N VAL A 84 12.40 -13.34 10.77
CA VAL A 84 12.15 -14.75 10.52
C VAL A 84 13.43 -15.52 10.84
N PHE A 85 13.45 -16.27 11.95
CA PHE A 85 14.58 -17.12 12.31
C PHE A 85 14.08 -18.52 12.68
N PRO A 86 14.80 -19.59 12.28
CA PRO A 86 14.47 -20.94 12.71
C PRO A 86 14.54 -21.01 14.23
N ASN A 87 13.56 -21.67 14.85
CA ASN A 87 13.43 -21.83 16.31
C ASN A 87 13.16 -20.53 17.11
N CYS A 88 12.73 -19.44 16.47
CA CYS A 88 12.25 -18.26 17.19
C CYS A 88 10.81 -18.50 17.69
N PRO A 89 10.52 -18.33 19.00
CA PRO A 89 9.16 -18.42 19.51
C PRO A 89 8.20 -17.47 18.80
N ALA A 90 6.95 -17.92 18.59
CA ALA A 90 5.95 -17.16 17.81
C ALA A 90 5.74 -15.72 18.31
N HIS A 91 5.79 -15.51 19.63
CA HIS A 91 5.63 -14.20 20.27
C HIS A 91 6.81 -13.23 20.05
N LEU A 92 7.98 -13.74 19.61
CA LEU A 92 9.16 -12.96 19.24
C LEU A 92 9.32 -12.84 17.73
N SER A 93 8.66 -13.72 16.95
CA SER A 93 8.61 -13.64 15.50
C SER A 93 7.62 -12.58 15.05
N ARG A 94 7.99 -11.78 14.05
CA ARG A 94 7.09 -10.81 13.44
C ARG A 94 6.14 -11.56 12.49
N GLN A 95 4.95 -11.91 12.97
CA GLN A 95 3.95 -12.56 12.13
C GLN A 95 3.32 -11.55 11.15
N GLU A 96 3.00 -12.00 9.95
CA GLU A 96 1.97 -11.37 9.11
C GLU A 96 0.63 -11.62 9.78
N THR A 97 0.30 -10.78 10.77
CA THR A 97 -1.02 -10.77 11.34
C THR A 97 -1.97 -10.24 10.26
N SER A 98 -2.98 -11.02 9.88
CA SER A 98 -4.15 -10.46 9.21
C SER A 98 -4.69 -9.36 10.11
N ALA A 99 -4.45 -8.10 9.72
CA ALA A 99 -4.94 -6.98 10.50
C ALA A 99 -6.46 -7.08 10.54
N ARG A 100 -7.03 -6.87 11.72
CA ARG A 100 -8.47 -6.69 11.82
C ARG A 100 -8.85 -5.53 10.91
N GLU A 101 -9.85 -5.73 10.05
CA GLU A 101 -10.38 -4.66 9.21
C GLU A 101 -10.68 -3.43 10.07
N SER A 102 -10.25 -2.27 9.60
CA SER A 102 -10.58 -1.02 10.26
C SER A 102 -12.11 -0.80 10.18
N PRO A 103 -12.71 -0.08 11.13
CA PRO A 103 -14.14 0.25 11.05
C PRO A 103 -14.52 0.94 9.73
N GLU A 104 -13.60 1.73 9.17
CA GLU A 104 -13.81 2.44 7.91
C GLU A 104 -13.81 1.49 6.70
N GLU A 105 -12.86 0.57 6.62
CA GLU A 105 -12.83 -0.47 5.58
C GLU A 105 -14.09 -1.34 5.62
N LYS A 106 -14.56 -1.67 6.83
CA LYS A 106 -15.80 -2.43 7.00
C LYS A 106 -17.01 -1.66 6.47
N ARG A 107 -17.12 -0.37 6.77
CA ARG A 107 -18.21 0.50 6.26
C ARG A 107 -18.13 0.59 4.74
N ALA A 108 -16.95 0.86 4.20
CA ALA A 108 -16.74 0.97 2.76
C ALA A 108 -17.14 -0.33 2.02
N ARG A 109 -16.85 -1.50 2.60
CA ARG A 109 -17.29 -2.79 2.02
C ARG A 109 -18.82 -2.90 1.99
N VAL A 110 -19.48 -2.60 3.12
CA VAL A 110 -20.94 -2.67 3.21
C VAL A 110 -21.61 -1.67 2.26
N ASP A 111 -21.09 -0.46 2.17
CA ASP A 111 -21.62 0.57 1.26
C ASP A 111 -21.43 0.17 -0.21
N ALA A 112 -20.27 -0.43 -0.55
CA ALA A 112 -20.00 -0.93 -1.90
C ALA A 112 -20.94 -2.10 -2.27
N GLU A 113 -21.17 -3.04 -1.34
CA GLU A 113 -22.12 -4.14 -1.54
C GLU A 113 -23.55 -3.62 -1.73
N ALA A 114 -23.99 -2.65 -0.92
CA ALA A 114 -25.30 -2.04 -1.04
C ALA A 114 -25.47 -1.29 -2.38
N LEU A 115 -24.44 -0.57 -2.82
CA LEU A 115 -24.44 0.13 -4.10
C LEU A 115 -24.53 -0.85 -5.28
N GLN A 116 -23.76 -1.94 -5.25
CA GLN A 116 -23.80 -2.97 -6.30
C GLN A 116 -25.18 -3.62 -6.40
N GLU A 117 -25.82 -3.92 -5.28
CA GLU A 117 -27.16 -4.49 -5.27
C GLU A 117 -28.20 -3.49 -5.81
N ALA A 118 -28.10 -2.22 -5.46
CA ALA A 118 -28.98 -1.17 -6.00
C ALA A 118 -28.85 -1.03 -7.52
N ILE A 119 -27.62 -1.06 -8.05
CA ILE A 119 -27.36 -1.03 -9.50
C ILE A 119 -28.01 -2.24 -10.17
N ARG A 120 -27.78 -3.45 -9.65
CA ARG A 120 -28.33 -4.70 -10.18
C ARG A 120 -29.86 -4.68 -10.22
N LEU A 121 -30.51 -4.20 -9.16
CA LEU A 121 -31.97 -4.08 -9.10
C LEU A 121 -32.51 -3.04 -10.09
N SER A 122 -31.79 -1.93 -10.26
CA SER A 122 -32.13 -0.89 -11.23
C SER A 122 -32.07 -1.43 -12.66
N GLU A 123 -31.01 -2.14 -13.02
CA GLU A 123 -30.86 -2.78 -14.35
C GLU A 123 -32.00 -3.77 -14.60
N GLN A 124 -32.29 -4.65 -13.64
CA GLN A 124 -33.37 -5.64 -13.78
C GLN A 124 -34.75 -4.97 -13.94
N SER A 125 -35.00 -3.89 -13.20
CA SER A 125 -36.26 -3.15 -13.29
C SER A 125 -36.38 -2.42 -14.63
N HIS A 126 -35.28 -1.86 -15.13
CA HIS A 126 -35.22 -1.21 -16.43
C HIS A 126 -35.51 -2.20 -17.55
N GLU A 127 -34.82 -3.34 -17.58
CA GLU A 127 -35.07 -4.40 -18.57
C GLU A 127 -36.52 -4.91 -18.55
N ALA A 128 -37.11 -5.06 -17.35
CA ALA A 128 -38.49 -5.48 -17.21
C ALA A 128 -39.47 -4.41 -17.73
N GLY A 129 -39.15 -3.12 -17.54
CA GLY A 129 -39.90 -2.01 -18.10
C GLY A 129 -39.82 -1.97 -19.62
N GLU A 130 -38.61 -2.10 -20.19
CA GLU A 130 -38.41 -2.15 -21.64
C GLU A 130 -39.19 -3.30 -22.27
N LYS A 131 -39.13 -4.51 -21.71
CA LYS A 131 -39.90 -5.67 -22.22
C LYS A 131 -41.41 -5.44 -22.19
N LYS A 132 -41.93 -4.70 -21.21
CA LYS A 132 -43.36 -4.35 -21.13
C LYS A 132 -43.75 -3.26 -22.12
N ASN A 133 -42.84 -2.33 -22.41
CA ASN A 133 -43.09 -1.19 -23.27
C ASN A 133 -42.80 -1.45 -24.76
N VAL A 134 -42.15 -2.58 -25.09
CA VAL A 134 -41.92 -2.99 -26.48
C VAL A 134 -43.25 -3.44 -27.09
N ILE A 135 -43.67 -2.74 -28.13
CA ILE A 135 -44.81 -3.09 -28.98
C ILE A 135 -44.23 -3.69 -30.26
N ALA A 136 -44.31 -5.02 -30.41
CA ALA A 136 -43.75 -5.71 -31.57
C ALA A 136 -44.78 -5.94 -32.67
N ILE A 137 -46.05 -6.12 -32.28
CA ILE A 137 -47.16 -6.35 -33.21
C ILE A 137 -48.31 -5.35 -33.00
N PHE A 138 -49.14 -5.17 -34.02
CA PHE A 138 -50.27 -4.25 -33.99
C PHE A 138 -51.32 -4.62 -32.92
N GLU A 139 -51.45 -5.90 -32.57
CA GLU A 139 -52.34 -6.36 -31.49
C GLU A 139 -51.89 -5.89 -30.09
N ASP A 140 -50.57 -5.83 -29.85
CA ASP A 140 -50.00 -5.28 -28.62
C ASP A 140 -50.35 -3.78 -28.47
N LEU A 141 -50.33 -3.05 -29.60
CA LEU A 141 -50.71 -1.63 -29.64
C LEU A 141 -52.19 -1.44 -29.32
N LEU A 142 -53.07 -2.27 -29.88
CA LEU A 142 -54.51 -2.19 -29.62
C LEU A 142 -54.85 -2.52 -28.16
N THR A 143 -54.09 -3.41 -27.53
CA THR A 143 -54.24 -3.73 -26.11
C THR A 143 -53.78 -2.56 -25.23
N ALA A 144 -52.62 -1.96 -25.55
CA ALA A 144 -52.10 -0.82 -24.81
C ALA A 144 -52.96 0.45 -24.93
N VAL A 145 -53.60 0.67 -26.08
CA VAL A 145 -54.46 1.83 -26.34
C VAL A 145 -55.93 1.56 -25.97
N GLY A 146 -56.36 0.30 -25.97
CA GLY A 146 -57.74 -0.09 -25.63
C GLY A 146 -58.15 0.27 -24.20
N ASP A 147 -57.19 0.38 -23.29
CA ASP A 147 -57.40 0.83 -21.90
C ASP A 147 -57.57 2.36 -21.77
N LEU A 148 -57.30 3.13 -22.83
CA LEU A 148 -57.51 4.58 -22.87
C LEU A 148 -58.95 4.89 -23.30
N SER A 149 -59.91 4.74 -22.39
CA SER A 149 -61.24 5.32 -22.61
C SER A 149 -61.14 6.85 -22.53
N LEU A 150 -61.12 7.52 -23.69
CA LEU A 150 -61.30 8.95 -23.82
C LEU A 150 -62.74 9.33 -23.46
N THR A 151 -63.10 9.30 -22.18
CA THR A 151 -64.40 9.79 -21.70
C THR A 151 -64.34 11.17 -21.06
N ASP A 152 -63.19 11.85 -21.09
CA ASP A 152 -63.05 13.25 -20.67
C ASP A 152 -62.46 14.09 -21.82
N PHE A 153 -63.34 14.48 -22.76
CA PHE A 153 -63.21 15.67 -23.59
C PHE A 153 -64.59 16.31 -23.78
#